data_AF-A0A8T4S1Z5-F1
#
_entry.id   AF-A0A8T4S1Z5-F1
#
_cell.length_a   1.000
_cell.length_b   1.000
_cell.length_c   1.000
_cell.angle_alpha   90.00
_cell.angle_beta   90.00
_cell.angle_gamma   90.00
#
_symmetry.space_group_name_H-M   'P 1'
#
loop_
_entity.id
_entity.type
_entity.pdbx_description
1 polymer ?
#
loop_
_entity_poly.entity_id
_entity_poly.type
_entity_poly.pdbx_seq_one_letter_code
_entity_poly.pdbx_strand_id
1 'polypeptide(L)' 'MIKHLTVWLVYKFGIKKTISETPLTILKKRFAQGKITKKQFEDMKKEIGK' A
#
# COMPACT_ATOMS: atom_id res chain seq x y z
N MET A 1 -20.60 -6.76 -25.72
CA MET A 1 -19.28 -6.17 -26.07
C MET A 1 -18.59 -5.41 -24.91
N ILE A 2 -19.28 -4.93 -23.86
CA ILE A 2 -18.65 -4.17 -22.73
C ILE A 2 -18.30 -5.04 -21.50
N LYS A 3 -18.87 -6.25 -21.37
CA LYS A 3 -18.75 -7.10 -20.16
C LYS A 3 -17.32 -7.54 -19.81
N HIS A 4 -16.41 -7.64 -20.79
CA HIS A 4 -15.02 -8.05 -20.55
C HIS A 4 -14.14 -6.89 -20.05
N LEU A 5 -14.48 -5.64 -20.39
CA LEU A 5 -13.65 -4.48 -20.04
C LEU A 5 -13.69 -4.19 -18.54
N THR A 6 -14.85 -4.35 -17.91
CA THR A 6 -15.01 -4.18 -16.45
C THR A 6 -14.28 -5.27 -15.67
N VAL A 7 -14.34 -6.53 -16.13
CA VAL A 7 -13.58 -7.64 -15.53
C VAL A 7 -12.07 -7.39 -15.67
N TRP A 8 -11.61 -6.90 -16.82
CA TRP A 8 -10.21 -6.56 -17.04
C TRP A 8 -9.74 -5.39 -16.17
N LEU A 9 -10.57 -4.34 -16.00
CA LEU A 9 -10.25 -3.21 -15.13
C LEU A 9 -10.09 -3.62 -13.67
N VAL A 10 -11.01 -4.45 -13.17
CA VAL A 10 -10.98 -4.97 -11.79
C VAL A 10 -9.82 -5.96 -11.61
N TYR A 11 -9.46 -6.75 -12.62
CA TYR A 11 -8.27 -7.62 -12.56
C TYR A 11 -6.96 -6.80 -12.54
N LYS A 12 -6.88 -5.72 -13.33
CA LYS A 12 -5.69 -4.84 -13.36
C LYS A 12 -5.50 -4.03 -12.07
N PHE A 13 -6.59 -3.64 -11.40
CA PHE A 13 -6.55 -2.90 -10.13
C PHE A 13 -6.61 -3.79 -8.88
N GLY A 14 -7.22 -4.98 -8.98
CA GLY A 14 -7.46 -5.91 -7.87
C GLY A 14 -6.24 -6.74 -7.47
N ILE A 15 -5.25 -6.88 -8.34
CA ILE A 15 -3.97 -7.55 -8.04
C ILE A 15 -2.98 -6.56 -7.39
N LYS A 16 -3.43 -5.90 -6.32
CA LYS A 16 -2.55 -5.21 -5.35
C LYS A 16 -2.76 -5.75 -3.94
N LYS A 17 -3.10 -7.03 -3.81
CA LYS A 17 -3.45 -7.61 -2.51
C LYS A 17 -2.88 -9.00 -2.27
N THR A 18 -1.57 -9.15 -2.52
CA THR A 18 -0.68 -10.16 -1.89
C THR A 18 0.74 -9.59 -1.89
N ILE A 19 0.90 -8.34 -1.44
CA ILE A 19 2.20 -7.92 -0.93
C ILE A 19 2.04 -8.18 0.55
N SER A 20 2.64 -9.28 1.04
CA SER A 20 2.79 -9.60 2.46
C SER A 20 2.77 -8.32 3.26
N GLU A 21 1.81 -8.15 4.17
CA GLU A 21 1.64 -6.92 4.96
C GLU A 21 2.86 -6.74 5.86
N THR A 22 3.95 -6.28 5.25
CA THR A 22 5.20 -5.96 5.89
C THR A 22 4.93 -4.70 6.69
N PRO A 23 5.54 -4.55 7.88
CA PRO A 23 5.39 -3.34 8.68
C PRO A 23 5.63 -2.05 7.88
N LEU A 24 6.57 -2.10 6.93
CA LEU A 24 6.86 -1.04 5.95
C LEU A 24 5.67 -0.65 5.06
N THR A 25 4.88 -1.61 4.61
CA THR A 25 3.74 -1.41 3.70
C THR A 25 2.58 -0.75 4.44
N ILE A 26 2.36 -1.15 5.70
CA ILE A 26 1.39 -0.52 6.61
C ILE A 26 1.82 0.93 6.91
N LEU A 27 3.11 1.16 7.14
CA LEU A 27 3.66 2.50 7.35
C LEU A 27 3.47 3.42 6.14
N LYS A 28 3.79 2.93 4.93
CA LYS A 28 3.56 3.68 3.69
C LYS A 28 2.08 4.03 3.51
N LYS A 29 1.17 3.10 3.83
CA LYS A 29 -0.28 3.35 3.77
C LYS A 29 -0.70 4.46 4.73
N ARG A 30 -0.23 4.43 5.98
CA ARG A 30 -0.54 5.45 6.99
C ARG A 30 0.01 6.83 6.62
N PHE A 31 1.21 6.87 6.03
CA PHE A 31 1.81 8.10 5.52
C PHE A 31 1.00 8.69 4.36
N ALA A 32 0.61 7.87 3.38
CA ALA A 32 -0.24 8.29 2.26
C ALA A 32 -1.64 8.77 2.72
N GLN A 33 -2.14 8.25 3.84
CA GLN A 33 -3.38 8.69 4.47
C GLN A 33 -3.22 9.98 5.31
N GLY A 34 -2.01 10.52 5.45
CA GLY A 34 -1.74 11.71 6.28
C GLY A 34 -1.87 11.47 7.79
N LYS A 35 -1.97 10.20 8.24
CA LYS A 35 -2.11 9.85 9.66
C LYS A 35 -0.80 9.95 10.45
N ILE A 36 0.34 9.95 9.74
CA ILE A 36 1.67 10.11 10.31
C ILE A 36 2.45 11.14 9.52
N THR A 37 3.29 11.90 10.21
CA THR A 37 4.17 12.88 9.59
C THR A 37 5.39 12.22 8.95
N LYS A 38 6.09 12.94 8.06
CA LYS A 38 7.32 12.46 7.43
C LYS A 38 8.37 12.03 8.47
N LYS A 39 8.50 12.79 9.56
CA LYS A 39 9.43 12.48 10.65
C LYS A 39 9.11 11.14 11.32
N GLN A 40 7.84 10.89 11.62
CA GLN A 40 7.38 9.62 12.22
C GLN A 40 7.54 8.44 11.26
N PHE A 41 7.30 8.66 9.95
CA PHE A 41 7.53 7.61 8.95
C PHE A 41 9.01 7.21 8.87
N GLU A 42 9.93 8.18 8.87
CA GLU A 42 11.36 7.92 8.79
C GLU A 42 11.91 7.25 10.06
N ASP A 43 11.41 7.63 11.23
CA ASP A 43 11.80 7.05 12.51
C ASP A 43 11.40 5.56 12.60
N MET A 44 10.12 5.26 12.35
CA MET A 44 9.61 3.89 12.38
C MET A 44 10.22 3.01 11.26
N LYS A 45 10.56 3.61 10.11
CA LYS A 45 11.27 2.92 9.04
C LYS A 45 12.66 2.45 9.49
N LYS A 46 13.36 3.23 10.32
CA LYS A 46 14.68 2.86 10.87
C LYS A 46 14.55 1.75 11.91
N GLU A 47 13.51 1.76 12.73
CA GLU A 47 13.27 0.69 13.72
C GLU A 47 13.00 -0.67 13.06
N ILE A 48 12.25 -0.71 11.96
CA ILE A 48 11.91 -1.96 11.26
C ILE A 48 13.12 -2.57 10.53
N GLY A 49 14.13 -1.76 10.19
CA GLY A 49 15.33 -2.20 9.48
C GLY A 49 16.52 -2.56 10.37
N LYS A 50 16.33 -2.56 11.69
CA LYS A 50 17.34 -2.91 12.70
C LYS A 50 17.08 -4.32 13.24
#